data_AF-A0A5C4R7G7-F1
#
_entry.id   AF-A0A5C4R7G7-F1
#
_cell.length_a   1.000
_cell.length_b   1.000
_cell.length_c   1.000
_cell.angle_alpha   90.00
_cell.angle_beta   90.00
_cell.angle_gamma   90.00
#
_symmetry.space_group_name_H-M   'P 1'
#
loop_
_entity.id
_entity.type
_entity.pdbx_description
1 polymer ?
#
loop_
_entity_poly.entity_id
_entity_poly.type
_entity_poly.pdbx_seq_one_letter_code
_entity_poly.pdbx_strand_id
1 'polypeptide(L)'
;MKGRAIVYLPKELAWIEARKDMPRAELHALFCAYWQRNDVLLGAFKNLCKRKRWMTGRTGCFSKGQVPFNKGKPMSPEVRAKCLATTFKAGQLPHNYRGPGHERVDSEEGYVIMIVAEKNPWTGADTRPVQKHRYLWEQINGPVPEGHVLKCLDGDKKNCAPENWEAIPQALLPRLNARWSGVKYDDAAPELKPAVMTVAKLDHAARLARASRK
;
A
#
# COMPACT_ATOMS: atom_id res chain seq x y z
N MET A 1 -13.72 -5.78 -40.07
CA MET A 1 -14.75 -5.21 -40.97
C MET A 1 -15.54 -4.14 -40.22
N LYS A 2 -15.68 -2.92 -40.75
CA LYS A 2 -16.59 -1.91 -40.18
C LYS A 2 -18.03 -2.31 -40.53
N GLY A 3 -18.88 -2.52 -39.53
CA GLY A 3 -20.30 -2.84 -39.76
C GLY A 3 -21.04 -1.70 -40.44
N ARG A 4 -22.06 -2.01 -41.26
CA ARG A 4 -22.93 -1.02 -41.90
C ARG A 4 -23.74 -0.27 -40.83
N ALA A 5 -23.80 1.06 -40.94
CA ALA A 5 -24.63 1.87 -40.05
C ALA A 5 -26.12 1.58 -40.29
N ILE A 6 -26.86 1.29 -39.22
CA ILE A 6 -28.31 1.13 -39.28
C ILE A 6 -28.94 2.51 -39.38
N VAL A 7 -29.74 2.72 -40.42
CA VAL A 7 -30.48 3.95 -40.66
C VAL A 7 -31.86 3.83 -40.00
N TYR A 8 -32.25 4.86 -39.26
CA TYR A 8 -33.56 4.97 -38.62
C TYR A 8 -34.31 6.16 -39.22
N LEU A 9 -35.60 5.97 -39.52
CA LEU A 9 -36.46 7.05 -39.99
C LEU A 9 -36.82 8.00 -38.83
N PRO A 10 -37.08 9.30 -39.11
CA PRO A 10 -37.48 10.24 -38.05
C PRO A 10 -38.71 9.78 -37.25
N LYS A 11 -39.69 9.15 -37.91
CA LYS A 11 -40.89 8.59 -37.27
C LYS A 11 -40.56 7.42 -36.33
N GLU A 12 -39.61 6.57 -36.70
CA GLU A 12 -39.14 5.47 -35.86
C GLU A 12 -38.45 5.99 -34.59
N LEU A 13 -37.60 7.01 -34.74
CA LEU A 13 -36.91 7.63 -33.61
C LEU A 13 -37.89 8.27 -32.62
N ALA A 14 -38.88 9.02 -33.11
CA ALA A 14 -39.93 9.61 -32.27
C ALA A 14 -40.76 8.54 -31.55
N TRP A 15 -41.04 7.42 -32.23
CA TRP A 15 -41.78 6.30 -31.64
C TRP A 15 -41.01 5.63 -30.48
N ILE A 16 -39.69 5.46 -30.65
CA ILE A 16 -38.81 4.89 -29.62
C ILE A 16 -38.68 5.85 -28.43
N GLU A 17 -38.50 7.15 -28.71
CA GLU A 17 -38.38 8.18 -27.68
C GLU A 17 -39.62 8.26 -26.78
N ALA A 18 -40.82 8.20 -27.38
CA ALA A 18 -42.08 8.22 -26.66
C ALA A 18 -42.26 7.05 -25.69
N ARG A 19 -41.52 5.95 -25.87
CA ARG A 19 -41.60 4.72 -25.06
C ARG A 19 -40.29 4.40 -24.34
N LYS A 20 -39.41 5.40 -24.17
CA LYS A 20 -38.05 5.20 -23.65
C LYS A 20 -37.98 4.59 -22.25
N ASP A 21 -39.04 4.67 -21.46
CA ASP A 21 -39.08 4.19 -20.07
C ASP A 21 -39.33 2.68 -19.95
N MET A 22 -39.78 2.02 -21.03
CA MET A 22 -40.02 0.58 -21.06
C MET A 22 -38.74 -0.25 -20.97
N PRO A 23 -38.81 -1.50 -20.44
CA PRO A 23 -37.70 -2.44 -20.50
C PRO A 23 -37.17 -2.60 -21.93
N ARG A 24 -35.84 -2.48 -22.12
CA ARG A 24 -35.23 -2.43 -23.45
C ARG A 24 -35.48 -3.68 -24.30
N ALA A 25 -35.63 -4.84 -23.68
CA ALA A 25 -35.93 -6.09 -24.38
C ALA A 25 -37.36 -6.07 -24.95
N GLU A 26 -38.34 -5.68 -24.13
CA GLU A 26 -39.74 -5.58 -24.54
C GLU A 26 -39.95 -4.48 -25.60
N LEU A 27 -39.34 -3.30 -25.40
CA LEU A 27 -39.43 -2.20 -26.34
C LEU A 27 -38.84 -2.55 -27.73
N HIS A 28 -37.75 -3.31 -27.76
CA HIS A 28 -37.13 -3.77 -29.00
C HIS A 28 -38.04 -4.77 -29.73
N ALA A 29 -38.64 -5.73 -29.01
CA ALA A 29 -39.58 -6.68 -29.59
C ALA A 29 -40.80 -5.96 -30.20
N LEU A 30 -41.36 -4.97 -29.49
CA LEU A 30 -42.45 -4.14 -29.99
C LEU A 30 -42.05 -3.31 -31.22
N PHE A 31 -40.82 -2.78 -31.24
CA PHE A 31 -40.30 -2.02 -32.38
C PHE A 31 -40.19 -2.90 -33.63
N CYS A 32 -39.62 -4.09 -33.49
CA CYS A 32 -39.51 -5.06 -34.59
C CYS A 32 -40.88 -5.47 -35.13
N ALA A 33 -41.85 -5.72 -34.24
CA ALA A 33 -43.21 -6.08 -34.62
C ALA A 33 -43.96 -4.93 -35.33
N TYR A 34 -43.88 -3.71 -34.79
CA TYR A 34 -44.63 -2.55 -35.30
C TYR A 34 -44.11 -2.04 -36.65
N TRP A 35 -42.77 -1.97 -36.83
CA TRP A 35 -42.15 -1.48 -38.06
C TRP A 35 -41.74 -2.62 -39.02
N GLN A 36 -42.03 -3.88 -38.67
CA GLN A 36 -41.63 -5.08 -39.40
C GLN A 36 -40.13 -5.12 -39.72
N ARG A 37 -39.30 -4.68 -38.77
CA ARG A 37 -37.85 -4.60 -38.91
C ARG A 37 -37.15 -5.75 -38.21
N ASN A 38 -36.58 -6.66 -39.00
CA ASN A 38 -35.79 -7.79 -38.50
C ASN A 38 -34.28 -7.56 -38.59
N ASP A 39 -33.86 -6.43 -39.15
CA ASP A 39 -32.45 -6.06 -39.34
C ASP A 39 -31.82 -5.43 -38.10
N VAL A 40 -32.63 -4.91 -37.17
CA VAL A 40 -32.17 -4.25 -35.95
C VAL A 40 -32.02 -5.26 -34.82
N LEU A 41 -30.77 -5.57 -34.47
CA LEU A 41 -30.45 -6.39 -33.29
C LEU A 41 -30.66 -5.62 -31.97
N LEU A 42 -31.04 -6.33 -30.90
CA LEU A 42 -31.24 -5.75 -29.56
C LEU A 42 -30.04 -4.94 -29.06
N GLY A 43 -28.81 -5.40 -29.35
CA GLY A 43 -27.58 -4.69 -28.99
C GLY A 43 -27.46 -3.32 -29.68
N ALA A 44 -27.77 -3.25 -30.98
CA ALA A 44 -27.78 -2.00 -31.73
C ALA A 44 -28.87 -1.05 -31.26
N PHE A 45 -30.04 -1.59 -30.91
CA PHE A 45 -31.16 -0.84 -30.35
C PHE A 45 -30.82 -0.22 -28.97
N LYS A 46 -30.18 -1.00 -28.08
CA LYS A 46 -29.66 -0.50 -26.79
C LYS A 46 -28.64 0.62 -27.00
N ASN A 47 -27.74 0.46 -27.96
CA ASN A 47 -26.72 1.46 -28.29
C ASN A 47 -27.32 2.75 -28.86
N LEU A 48 -28.38 2.67 -29.68
CA LEU A 48 -29.15 3.84 -30.12
C LEU A 48 -29.71 4.60 -28.92
N CYS A 49 -30.43 3.91 -28.03
CA CYS A 49 -31.03 4.52 -26.85
C CYS A 49 -29.97 5.18 -25.95
N LYS A 50 -28.82 4.53 -25.75
CA LYS A 50 -27.70 5.09 -24.98
C LYS A 50 -27.13 6.36 -25.62
N ARG A 51 -26.91 6.36 -26.94
CA ARG A 51 -26.40 7.55 -27.68
C ARG A 51 -27.39 8.72 -27.62
N LYS A 52 -28.69 8.45 -27.67
CA LYS A 52 -29.77 9.45 -27.59
C LYS A 52 -30.14 9.83 -26.15
N ARG A 53 -29.48 9.27 -25.14
CA ARG A 53 -29.77 9.46 -23.70
C ARG A 53 -31.22 9.12 -23.33
N TRP A 54 -31.83 8.19 -24.07
CA TRP A 54 -33.10 7.60 -23.73
C TRP A 54 -32.83 6.50 -22.72
N MET A 55 -32.99 6.83 -21.43
CA MET A 55 -32.73 5.93 -20.30
C MET A 55 -34.05 5.44 -19.72
N THR A 56 -34.08 4.24 -19.14
CA THR A 56 -35.31 3.65 -18.53
C THR A 56 -35.52 4.09 -17.07
N GLY A 57 -34.84 5.16 -16.62
CA GLY A 57 -34.88 5.63 -15.22
C GLY A 57 -34.19 4.73 -14.17
N ARG A 58 -33.71 3.53 -14.53
CA ARG A 58 -33.01 2.61 -13.62
C ARG A 58 -31.55 3.02 -13.45
N THR A 59 -31.13 3.26 -12.22
CA THR A 59 -29.74 3.65 -11.88
C THR A 59 -28.86 2.44 -11.51
N GLY A 60 -29.47 1.33 -11.06
CA GLY A 60 -28.74 0.17 -10.54
C GLY A 60 -28.10 0.41 -9.17
N CYS A 61 -28.35 1.57 -8.56
CA CYS A 61 -27.88 1.93 -7.23
C CYS A 61 -28.95 1.63 -6.19
N PHE A 62 -28.54 1.25 -4.98
CA PHE A 62 -29.43 1.25 -3.82
C PHE A 62 -29.83 2.69 -3.46
N SER A 63 -31.08 2.91 -3.09
CA SER A 63 -31.52 4.24 -2.65
C SER A 63 -30.93 4.59 -1.29
N LYS A 64 -30.68 5.89 -1.03
CA LYS A 64 -30.15 6.34 0.25
C LYS A 64 -31.11 5.95 1.37
N GLY A 65 -30.61 5.21 2.36
CA GLY A 65 -31.42 4.67 3.47
C GLY A 65 -32.11 3.34 3.18
N GLN A 66 -31.93 2.75 2.00
CA GLN A 66 -32.46 1.43 1.70
C GLN A 66 -31.84 0.39 2.64
N VAL A 67 -32.69 -0.27 3.42
CA VAL A 67 -32.27 -1.37 4.29
C VAL A 67 -32.02 -2.61 3.42
N PRO A 68 -30.82 -3.22 3.49
CA PRO A 68 -30.56 -4.47 2.79
C PRO A 68 -31.55 -5.55 3.20
N PHE A 69 -32.01 -6.38 2.25
CA PHE A 69 -33.05 -7.39 2.51
C PHE A 69 -32.67 -8.41 3.60
N ASN A 70 -31.35 -8.58 3.84
CA ASN A 70 -30.71 -9.48 4.77
C ASN A 70 -30.26 -8.82 6.09
N LYS A 71 -30.48 -7.50 6.27
CA LYS A 71 -30.10 -6.82 7.51
C LYS A 71 -30.79 -7.46 8.71
N GLY A 72 -30.02 -7.90 9.70
CA GLY A 72 -30.52 -8.52 10.93
C GLY A 72 -31.02 -9.96 10.78
N LYS A 73 -31.00 -10.55 9.57
CA LYS A 73 -31.37 -11.94 9.36
C LYS A 73 -30.12 -12.82 9.48
N PRO A 74 -30.08 -13.79 10.41
CA PRO A 74 -28.99 -14.74 10.47
C PRO A 74 -28.95 -15.58 9.19
N MET A 75 -27.75 -16.03 8.82
CA MET A 75 -27.57 -16.98 7.72
C MET A 75 -28.31 -18.28 8.03
N SER A 76 -29.00 -18.86 7.05
CA SER A 76 -29.72 -20.12 7.24
C SER A 76 -28.75 -21.25 7.63
N PRO A 77 -29.18 -22.24 8.44
CA PRO A 77 -28.30 -23.34 8.88
C PRO A 77 -27.66 -24.10 7.72
N GLU A 78 -28.39 -24.33 6.64
CA GLU A 78 -27.90 -25.02 5.44
C GLU A 78 -26.77 -24.25 4.74
N VAL A 79 -26.92 -22.94 4.58
CA VAL A 79 -25.90 -22.09 3.96
C VAL A 79 -24.70 -21.97 4.89
N ARG A 80 -24.95 -21.82 6.19
CA ARG A 80 -23.88 -21.79 7.21
C ARG A 80 -23.05 -23.07 7.15
N ALA A 81 -23.66 -24.24 7.12
CA ALA A 81 -22.96 -25.53 7.03
C ALA A 81 -22.01 -25.61 5.83
N LYS A 82 -22.44 -25.11 4.66
CA LYS A 82 -21.61 -25.05 3.44
C LYS A 82 -20.45 -24.04 3.57
N CYS A 83 -20.67 -22.91 4.24
CA CYS A 83 -19.65 -21.86 4.38
C CYS A 83 -18.64 -22.12 5.51
N LEU A 84 -18.97 -22.94 6.52
CA LEU A 84 -18.09 -23.18 7.68
C LEU A 84 -16.69 -23.67 7.30
N ALA A 85 -16.55 -24.37 6.16
CA ALA A 85 -15.26 -24.85 5.66
C ALA A 85 -14.30 -23.71 5.25
N THR A 86 -14.82 -22.55 4.82
CA THR A 86 -14.04 -21.42 4.30
C THR A 86 -14.05 -20.21 5.22
N THR A 87 -14.83 -20.22 6.29
CA THR A 87 -14.85 -19.13 7.29
C THR A 87 -13.57 -19.09 8.11
N PHE A 88 -13.04 -17.89 8.35
CA PHE A 88 -11.97 -17.68 9.31
C PHE A 88 -12.39 -18.16 10.70
N LYS A 89 -11.56 -18.98 11.32
CA LYS A 89 -11.77 -19.41 12.71
C LYS A 89 -11.31 -18.28 13.64
N ALA A 90 -11.98 -18.15 14.78
CA ALA A 90 -11.53 -17.22 15.82
C ALA A 90 -10.07 -17.54 16.22
N GLY A 91 -9.21 -16.54 16.25
CA GLY A 91 -7.78 -16.70 16.56
C GLY A 91 -6.94 -17.31 15.43
N GLN A 92 -7.50 -17.57 14.25
CA GLN A 92 -6.72 -18.08 13.12
C GLN A 92 -5.75 -17.00 12.63
N LEU A 93 -4.46 -17.26 12.83
CA LEU A 93 -3.41 -16.40 12.32
C LEU A 93 -3.19 -16.66 10.82
N PRO A 94 -2.93 -15.61 10.02
CA PRO A 94 -2.50 -15.77 8.64
C PRO A 94 -1.24 -16.63 8.52
N HIS A 95 -1.10 -17.39 7.43
CA HIS A 95 0.10 -18.20 7.14
C HIS A 95 1.44 -17.43 7.14
N ASN A 96 1.39 -16.13 6.87
CA ASN A 96 2.54 -15.22 6.89
C ASN A 96 2.71 -14.49 8.23
N TYR A 97 1.92 -14.84 9.25
CA TYR A 97 2.11 -14.29 10.59
C TYR A 97 3.51 -14.62 11.09
N ARG A 98 4.16 -13.62 11.68
CA ARG A 98 5.46 -13.72 12.32
C ARG A 98 5.33 -13.13 13.71
N GLY A 99 5.56 -13.98 14.71
CA GLY A 99 5.47 -13.60 16.12
C GLY A 99 6.69 -12.82 16.60
N PRO A 100 6.69 -12.43 17.89
CA PRO A 100 7.86 -11.89 18.56
C PRO A 100 9.08 -12.80 18.42
N GLY A 101 10.27 -12.21 18.29
CA GLY A 101 11.53 -12.90 18.07
C GLY A 101 11.83 -13.25 16.61
N HIS A 102 10.87 -13.09 15.68
CA HIS A 102 11.17 -13.31 14.27
C HIS A 102 12.09 -12.21 13.73
N GLU A 103 13.15 -12.63 13.05
CA GLU A 103 14.14 -11.76 12.43
C GLU A 103 14.05 -11.84 10.90
N ARG A 104 14.26 -10.70 10.25
CA ARG A 104 14.44 -10.62 8.80
C ARG A 104 15.56 -9.65 8.47
N VAL A 105 16.27 -9.91 7.37
CA VAL A 105 17.16 -8.91 6.78
C VAL A 105 16.32 -8.00 5.89
N ASP A 106 16.56 -6.71 5.99
CA ASP A 106 15.94 -5.73 5.12
C ASP A 106 16.54 -5.79 3.71
N SER A 107 15.70 -5.90 2.68
CA SER A 107 16.16 -6.13 1.31
C SER A 107 16.77 -4.89 0.66
N GLU A 108 16.39 -3.70 1.12
CA GLU A 108 16.89 -2.43 0.59
C GLU A 108 18.20 -2.04 1.28
N GLU A 109 18.18 -1.97 2.61
CA GLU A 109 19.29 -1.39 3.39
C GLU A 109 20.21 -2.43 4.04
N GLY A 110 19.82 -3.71 4.09
CA GLY A 110 20.64 -4.79 4.64
C GLY A 110 20.68 -4.91 6.17
N TYR A 111 19.91 -4.11 6.90
CA TYR A 111 19.83 -4.19 8.37
C TYR A 111 18.96 -5.35 8.83
N VAL A 112 19.27 -5.91 10.01
CA VAL A 112 18.40 -6.93 10.65
C VAL A 112 17.25 -6.23 11.38
N ILE A 113 16.02 -6.63 11.07
CA ILE A 113 14.78 -6.21 11.72
C ILE A 113 14.26 -7.37 12.56
N MET A 114 13.96 -7.11 13.83
CA MET A 114 13.37 -8.06 14.77
C MET A 114 11.98 -7.59 15.18
N ILE A 115 11.03 -8.51 15.32
CA ILE A 115 9.73 -8.21 15.93
C ILE A 115 9.84 -8.38 17.44
N VAL A 116 9.56 -7.34 18.22
CA VAL A 116 9.53 -7.41 19.69
C VAL A 116 8.10 -7.43 20.22
N ALA A 117 7.89 -8.09 21.36
CA ALA A 117 6.61 -8.17 22.07
C ALA A 117 6.31 -6.89 22.87
N GLU A 118 6.42 -5.75 22.22
CA GLU A 118 6.15 -4.44 22.81
C GLU A 118 5.07 -3.74 22.01
N LYS A 119 4.18 -3.04 22.73
CA LYS A 119 3.09 -2.31 22.11
C LYS A 119 3.63 -1.24 21.18
N ASN A 120 3.21 -1.28 19.92
CA ASN A 120 3.62 -0.31 18.92
C ASN A 120 3.00 1.06 19.24
N PRO A 121 3.80 2.12 19.43
CA PRO A 121 3.28 3.43 19.80
C PRO A 121 2.46 4.11 18.70
N TRP A 122 2.66 3.73 17.42
CA TRP A 122 1.97 4.32 16.28
C TRP A 122 0.70 3.58 15.89
N THR A 123 0.72 2.24 15.95
CA THR A 123 -0.41 1.41 15.49
C THR A 123 -1.22 0.80 16.64
N GLY A 124 -0.69 0.79 17.86
CA GLY A 124 -1.31 0.14 19.02
C GLY A 124 -1.27 -1.38 19.00
N ALA A 125 -0.62 -2.01 18.01
CA ALA A 125 -0.46 -3.46 17.94
C ALA A 125 0.40 -3.99 19.09
N ASP A 126 0.15 -5.23 19.53
CA ASP A 126 0.87 -5.86 20.66
C ASP A 126 2.34 -6.17 20.35
N THR A 127 2.75 -6.06 19.09
CA THR A 127 4.12 -6.25 18.64
C THR A 127 4.58 -5.09 17.77
N ARG A 128 5.89 -4.82 17.77
CA ARG A 128 6.49 -3.81 16.90
C ARG A 128 7.75 -4.33 16.20
N PRO A 129 7.95 -4.06 14.90
CA PRO A 129 9.23 -4.28 14.23
C PRO A 129 10.23 -3.19 14.66
N VAL A 130 11.43 -3.61 15.05
CA VAL A 130 12.54 -2.73 15.43
C VAL A 130 13.81 -3.14 14.70
N GLN A 131 14.70 -2.19 14.45
CA GLN A 131 16.04 -2.50 14.00
C GLN A 131 16.83 -3.17 15.13
N LYS A 132 17.28 -4.41 14.93
CA LYS A 132 17.89 -5.24 15.98
C LYS A 132 19.12 -4.57 16.59
N HIS A 133 20.00 -4.01 15.75
CA HIS A 133 21.20 -3.31 16.22
C HIS A 133 20.86 -2.13 17.14
N ARG A 134 19.88 -1.30 16.77
CA ARG A 134 19.45 -0.16 17.57
C ARG A 134 18.82 -0.61 18.87
N TYR A 135 17.96 -1.61 18.81
CA TYR A 135 17.30 -2.17 20.00
C TYR A 135 18.32 -2.69 21.02
N LEU A 136 19.29 -3.50 20.58
CA LEU A 136 20.34 -4.03 21.47
C LEU A 136 21.29 -2.94 21.98
N TRP A 137 21.60 -1.95 21.14
CA TRP A 137 22.43 -0.82 21.56
C TRP A 137 21.74 0.05 22.62
N GLU A 138 20.44 0.33 22.44
CA GLU A 138 19.65 1.14 23.38
C GLU A 138 19.46 0.45 24.74
N GLN A 139 19.46 -0.89 24.80
CA GLN A 139 19.40 -1.64 26.06
C GLN A 139 20.63 -1.40 26.96
N ILE A 140 21.81 -1.16 26.38
CA ILE A 140 23.06 -0.97 27.13
C ILE A 140 23.36 0.52 27.35
N ASN A 141 23.20 1.34 26.32
CA ASN A 141 23.62 2.74 26.32
C ASN A 141 22.49 3.74 26.60
N GLY A 142 21.23 3.26 26.65
CA GLY A 142 20.06 4.11 26.70
C GLY A 142 19.63 4.63 25.32
N PRO A 143 18.64 5.54 25.24
CA PRO A 143 18.11 6.02 23.97
C PRO A 143 19.19 6.75 23.15
N VAL A 144 19.18 6.55 21.82
CA VAL A 144 20.08 7.31 20.92
C VAL A 144 19.83 8.81 21.11
N PRO A 145 20.86 9.61 21.44
CA PRO A 145 20.69 11.04 21.68
C PRO A 145 20.11 11.78 20.48
N GLU A 146 19.44 12.91 20.73
CA GLU A 146 18.90 13.74 19.66
C GLU A 146 20.04 14.23 18.73
N GLY A 147 19.78 14.24 17.42
CA GLY A 147 20.78 14.60 16.41
C GLY A 147 21.90 13.57 16.22
N HIS A 148 21.83 12.40 16.86
CA HIS A 148 22.78 11.29 16.68
C HIS A 148 22.16 10.13 15.89
N VAL A 149 23.03 9.35 15.26
CA VAL A 149 22.70 8.15 14.49
C VAL A 149 23.68 7.04 14.85
N LEU A 150 23.26 5.78 14.75
CA LEU A 150 24.15 4.65 14.97
C LEU A 150 24.93 4.34 13.69
N LYS A 151 26.26 4.27 13.81
CA LYS A 151 27.16 3.88 12.74
C LYS A 151 27.82 2.54 13.06
N CYS A 152 27.76 1.63 12.08
CA CYS A 152 28.42 0.34 12.12
C CYS A 152 29.93 0.52 11.99
N LEU A 153 30.71 -0.08 12.90
CA LEU A 153 32.16 0.06 12.95
C LEU A 153 32.87 -0.87 11.97
N ASP A 154 32.48 -2.15 11.94
CA ASP A 154 33.07 -3.16 11.06
C ASP A 154 32.57 -3.10 9.60
N GLY A 155 31.42 -2.46 9.36
CA GLY A 155 30.76 -2.36 8.06
C GLY A 155 29.77 -3.48 7.75
N ASP A 156 29.70 -4.52 8.58
CA ASP A 156 28.68 -5.56 8.48
C ASP A 156 27.42 -5.15 9.24
N LYS A 157 26.39 -4.72 8.50
CA LYS A 157 25.09 -4.33 9.04
C LYS A 157 24.33 -5.49 9.70
N LYS A 158 24.76 -6.74 9.51
CA LYS A 158 24.18 -7.93 10.16
C LYS A 158 24.76 -8.18 11.54
N ASN A 159 25.97 -7.68 11.81
CA ASN A 159 26.57 -7.76 13.13
C ASN A 159 25.86 -6.79 14.09
N CYS A 160 24.89 -7.31 14.85
CA CYS A 160 24.07 -6.52 15.77
C CYS A 160 24.65 -6.44 17.19
N ALA A 161 25.90 -6.84 17.41
CA ALA A 161 26.55 -6.70 18.71
C ALA A 161 26.64 -5.21 19.08
N PRO A 162 26.18 -4.77 20.26
CA PRO A 162 26.19 -3.35 20.65
C PRO A 162 27.55 -2.66 20.53
N GLU A 163 28.63 -3.41 20.77
CA GLU A 163 30.02 -2.94 20.67
C GLU A 163 30.42 -2.53 19.24
N ASN A 164 29.74 -3.09 18.22
CA ASN A 164 29.97 -2.77 16.82
C ASN A 164 29.23 -1.49 16.36
N TRP A 165 28.43 -0.87 17.23
CA TRP A 165 27.65 0.31 16.89
C TRP A 165 28.03 1.49 17.78
N GLU A 166 28.36 2.60 17.15
CA GLU A 166 28.66 3.85 17.84
C GLU A 166 27.62 4.91 17.50
N ALA A 167 27.11 5.61 18.51
CA ALA A 167 26.28 6.79 18.31
C ALA A 167 27.17 7.97 17.90
N ILE A 168 26.97 8.47 16.69
CA ILE A 168 27.71 9.60 16.13
C ILE A 168 26.75 10.74 15.76
N PRO A 169 27.17 12.02 15.88
CA PRO A 169 26.39 13.14 15.34
C PRO A 169 26.02 12.94 13.87
N GLN A 170 24.75 13.16 13.51
CA GLN A 170 24.26 13.01 12.12
C GLN A 170 25.05 13.88 11.12
N ALA A 171 25.57 15.01 11.58
CA ALA A 171 26.41 15.92 10.79
C ALA A 171 27.77 15.32 10.34
N LEU A 172 28.16 14.15 10.86
CA LEU A 172 29.34 13.40 10.43
C LEU A 172 29.08 12.57 9.17
N LEU A 173 27.84 12.15 8.92
CA LEU A 173 27.51 11.25 7.80
C LEU A 173 28.03 11.72 6.44
N PRO A 174 27.93 13.01 6.05
CA PRO A 174 28.44 13.45 4.75
C PRO A 174 29.97 13.29 4.61
N ARG A 175 30.72 13.39 5.72
CA ARG A 175 32.18 13.17 5.72
C ARG A 175 32.51 11.69 5.57
N LEU A 176 31.79 10.84 6.32
CA LEU A 176 31.96 9.39 6.25
C LEU A 176 31.55 8.82 4.88
N ASN A 177 30.62 9.48 4.18
CA ASN A 177 30.23 9.15 2.81
C ASN A 177 31.14 9.80 1.74
N ALA A 178 32.37 10.16 2.10
CA ALA A 178 33.40 10.68 1.19
C ALA A 178 33.08 11.97 0.44
N ARG A 179 32.21 12.85 0.97
CA ARG A 179 31.92 14.14 0.30
C ARG A 179 33.18 15.01 0.11
N TRP A 180 34.18 14.86 0.99
CA TRP A 180 35.42 15.67 0.96
C TRP A 180 36.72 14.85 1.01
N SER A 181 36.72 13.66 1.61
CA SER A 181 37.92 12.84 1.85
C SER A 181 38.25 11.86 0.72
N GLY A 182 37.37 11.70 -0.28
CA GLY A 182 37.53 10.75 -1.39
C GLY A 182 37.36 9.27 -1.01
N VAL A 183 37.63 8.89 0.24
CA VAL A 183 37.47 7.54 0.79
C VAL A 183 36.18 7.45 1.61
N LYS A 184 35.29 6.51 1.26
CA LYS A 184 34.09 6.21 2.06
C LYS A 184 34.47 5.33 3.23
N TYR A 185 33.90 5.60 4.39
CA TYR A 185 34.16 4.81 5.60
C TYR A 185 33.84 3.33 5.40
N ASP A 186 32.72 3.03 4.73
CA ASP A 186 32.28 1.64 4.53
C ASP A 186 33.16 0.87 3.54
N ASP A 187 33.78 1.58 2.58
CA ASP A 187 34.68 1.01 1.58
C ASP A 187 36.15 0.97 2.06
N ALA A 188 36.47 1.63 3.18
CA ALA A 188 37.82 1.71 3.71
C ALA A 188 38.28 0.36 4.28
N ALA A 189 39.58 0.07 4.15
CA ALA A 189 40.19 -1.08 4.80
C ALA A 189 39.96 -1.02 6.33
N PRO A 190 39.79 -2.17 7.02
CA PRO A 190 39.51 -2.20 8.46
C PRO A 190 40.48 -1.38 9.32
N GLU A 191 41.76 -1.37 8.94
CA GLU A 191 42.82 -0.61 9.62
C GLU A 191 42.66 0.91 9.47
N LEU A 192 42.06 1.38 8.37
CA LEU A 192 41.86 2.80 8.09
C LEU A 192 40.57 3.37 8.70
N LYS A 193 39.58 2.52 8.98
CA LYS A 193 38.27 2.93 9.52
C LYS A 193 38.41 3.76 10.81
N PRO A 194 39.19 3.35 11.83
CA PRO A 194 39.36 4.16 13.04
C PRO A 194 39.94 5.55 12.76
N ALA A 195 40.91 5.65 11.85
CA ALA A 195 41.53 6.91 11.47
C ALA A 195 40.52 7.83 10.75
N VAL A 196 39.77 7.29 9.78
CA VAL A 196 38.73 8.05 9.05
C VAL A 196 37.65 8.56 10.01
N MET A 197 37.20 7.73 10.95
CA MET A 197 36.22 8.14 11.97
C MET A 197 36.76 9.26 12.85
N THR A 198 38.01 9.14 13.31
CA THR A 198 38.65 10.12 14.18
C THR A 198 38.81 11.47 13.48
N VAL A 199 39.26 11.48 12.22
CA VAL A 199 39.37 12.69 11.40
C VAL A 199 38.00 13.35 11.23
N ALA A 200 36.95 12.57 10.94
CA ALA A 200 35.61 13.11 10.80
C ALA A 200 35.11 13.77 12.10
N LYS A 201 35.33 13.12 13.25
CA LYS A 201 34.99 13.65 14.58
C LYS A 201 35.73 14.94 14.88
N LEU A 202 37.03 14.99 14.60
CA LEU A 202 37.86 16.18 14.81
C LEU A 202 37.39 17.37 13.97
N ASP A 203 37.12 17.14 12.68
CA ASP A 203 36.59 18.17 11.79
C ASP A 203 35.24 18.71 12.26
N HIS A 204 34.36 17.82 12.73
CA HIS A 204 33.07 18.21 13.27
C HIS A 204 33.23 19.08 14.52
N ALA A 205 34.10 18.69 15.45
CA ALA A 205 34.41 19.46 16.66
C ALA A 205 35.02 20.83 16.32
N ALA A 206 35.98 20.88 15.39
CA ALA A 206 36.58 22.13 14.92
C ALA A 206 35.54 23.09 14.32
N ARG A 207 34.55 22.56 13.59
CA ARG A 207 33.44 23.35 13.04
C ARG A 207 32.54 23.91 14.14
N LEU A 208 32.16 23.09 15.14
CA LEU A 208 31.36 23.55 16.27
C LEU A 208 32.08 24.67 17.04
N ALA A 209 33.39 24.52 17.29
CA ALA A 209 34.20 25.52 17.96
C ALA A 209 34.31 26.84 17.17
N ARG A 210 34.31 26.78 15.83
CA ARG A 210 34.26 27.98 14.98
C ARG A 210 32.88 28.64 15.01
N ALA A 211 31.81 27.85 15.06
CA ALA A 211 30.45 28.35 15.10
C ALA A 211 30.13 29.03 16.45
N SER A 212 30.65 28.51 17.56
CA SER A 212 30.43 29.09 18.89
C SER A 212 31.22 30.38 19.16
N ARG A 213 32.18 30.73 18.30
CA ARG A 213 32.97 31.98 18.39
C ARG A 213 32.33 33.15 17.62
N LYS A 214 31.30 32.88 16.82
CA LYS A 214 30.49 33.89 16.13
C LYS A 214 29.27 34.21 16.97
#